data_AF-A0A7K3DKG9-F1
#
_entry.id   AF-A0A7K3DKG9-F1
#
_cell.length_a   1.000
_cell.length_b   1.000
_cell.length_c   1.000
_cell.angle_alpha   90.00
_cell.angle_beta   90.00
_cell.angle_gamma   90.00
#
_symmetry.space_group_name_H-M   'P 1'
#
loop_
_entity.id
_entity.type
_entity.pdbx_description
1 polymer ?
#
loop_
_entity_poly.entity_id
_entity_poly.type
_entity_poly.pdbx_seq_one_letter_code
_entity_poly.pdbx_strand_id
1 'polypeptide(L)'
;MKGMSRRDMARLGLGVGLGAAAATTLAGCGSGTEERSRPQAGPGRHPDRPAAPAKKAPQLIGDGSTSYTGAQPNQPAAPARLEPGQTPPQFVIFSWDGAGEVGNGLFPRFLDLAREHDAHMTFFLSGLYLLPEDKKRLYRPPNNPVGASDIGYLTDGHLKETLKNVHRAWTDGHEIGTHFNGHFCGGSGSVANW
;
A
#
# COMPACT_ATOMS: atom_id res chain seq x y z
N MET A 1 11.89 -10.88 43.70
CA MET A 1 12.40 -12.03 42.91
C MET A 1 11.40 -12.27 41.79
N LYS A 2 11.65 -12.31 40.48
CA LYS A 2 12.75 -12.20 39.49
C LYS A 2 12.01 -11.65 38.25
N GLY A 3 12.42 -10.63 37.48
CA GLY A 3 13.72 -10.49 36.83
C GLY A 3 13.82 -11.45 35.63
N MET A 4 13.16 -11.17 34.49
CA MET A 4 13.35 -11.93 33.25
C MET A 4 14.09 -11.08 32.21
N SER A 5 15.42 -11.16 32.30
CA SER A 5 16.38 -10.76 31.28
C SER A 5 16.42 -11.82 30.17
N ARG A 6 16.36 -11.40 28.91
CA ARG A 6 16.64 -12.27 27.75
C ARG A 6 17.96 -11.85 27.14
N ARG A 7 19.03 -12.55 27.53
CA ARG A 7 20.29 -12.63 26.79
C ARG A 7 20.53 -14.08 26.38
N ASP A 8 21.10 -14.21 25.20
CA ASP A 8 21.89 -15.35 24.71
C ASP A 8 21.13 -16.60 24.26
N MET A 9 20.89 -16.69 22.95
CA MET A 9 20.89 -17.97 22.24
C MET A 9 22.08 -18.04 21.29
N ALA A 10 22.96 -19.01 21.60
CA ALA A 10 24.06 -19.53 20.81
C ALA A 10 23.61 -19.90 19.38
N ARG A 11 24.36 -19.67 18.30
CA ARG A 11 25.68 -20.23 17.92
C ARG A 11 25.77 -21.77 18.04
N LEU A 12 25.24 -22.44 17.01
CA LEU A 12 25.66 -23.74 16.46
C LEU A 12 25.34 -23.61 14.95
N GLY A 13 26.12 -24.03 13.96
CA GLY A 13 27.21 -24.98 13.89
C GLY A 13 27.15 -25.55 12.46
N LEU A 14 28.20 -25.26 11.70
CA LEU A 14 28.75 -25.98 10.54
C LEU A 14 27.87 -27.05 9.83
N GLY A 15 27.56 -26.82 8.55
CA GLY A 15 27.05 -27.83 7.62
C GLY A 15 27.51 -27.54 6.20
N VAL A 16 28.65 -28.12 5.81
CA VAL A 16 29.23 -28.09 4.46
C VAL A 16 28.39 -28.99 3.55
N GLY A 17 27.89 -28.44 2.45
CA GLY A 17 27.30 -29.21 1.35
C GLY A 17 27.76 -28.65 0.01
N LEU A 18 28.85 -29.19 -0.52
CA LEU A 18 29.26 -28.98 -1.91
C LEU A 18 28.34 -29.80 -2.83
N GLY A 19 27.58 -29.12 -3.69
CA GLY A 19 26.84 -29.71 -4.80
C GLY A 19 27.04 -28.86 -6.05
N ALA A 20 27.87 -29.34 -6.97
CA ALA A 20 28.16 -28.71 -8.25
C ALA A 20 27.13 -29.10 -9.32
N ALA A 21 26.69 -28.14 -10.13
CA ALA A 21 26.48 -28.33 -11.58
C ALA A 21 26.19 -26.96 -12.23
N ALA A 22 27.12 -26.54 -13.09
CA ALA A 22 26.96 -25.41 -13.98
C ALA A 22 25.99 -25.75 -15.11
N ALA A 23 25.05 -24.86 -15.41
CA ALA A 23 24.34 -24.82 -16.69
C ALA A 23 24.40 -23.39 -17.23
N THR A 24 25.23 -23.23 -18.25
CA THR A 24 25.36 -22.03 -19.06
C THR A 24 24.18 -21.90 -20.00
N THR A 25 23.41 -20.82 -19.90
CA THR A 25 22.57 -20.34 -21.00
C THR A 25 22.89 -18.87 -21.27
N LEU A 26 23.70 -18.65 -22.30
CA LEU A 26 23.83 -17.39 -23.01
C LEU A 26 22.50 -17.11 -23.72
N ALA A 27 21.84 -16.00 -23.40
CA ALA A 27 20.85 -15.39 -24.29
C ALA A 27 21.08 -13.88 -24.27
N GLY A 28 21.62 -13.40 -25.39
CA GLY A 28 22.13 -12.05 -25.57
C GLY A 28 21.04 -10.98 -25.65
N CYS A 29 21.49 -9.76 -25.31
CA CYS A 29 20.81 -8.51 -25.59
C CYS A 29 20.56 -8.35 -27.09
N GLY A 30 19.29 -8.27 -27.49
CA GLY A 30 18.89 -7.83 -28.82
C GLY A 30 18.31 -6.41 -28.75
N SER A 31 19.14 -5.40 -28.98
CA SER A 31 18.70 -4.08 -29.41
C SER A 31 18.31 -4.15 -30.89
N GLY A 32 17.01 -4.12 -31.17
CA GLY A 32 16.45 -4.09 -32.52
C GLY A 32 15.52 -2.89 -32.68
N THR A 33 15.99 -1.88 -33.41
CA THR A 33 15.18 -0.78 -33.95
C THR A 33 14.35 -1.26 -35.15
N GLU A 34 13.11 -0.77 -35.19
CA GLU A 34 12.18 -0.63 -36.33
C GLU A 34 11.73 -1.89 -37.09
N GLU A 35 10.45 -2.28 -36.93
CA GLU A 35 9.54 -2.36 -38.07
C GLU A 35 8.06 -2.41 -37.64
N ARG A 36 7.26 -1.51 -38.23
CA ARG A 36 5.82 -1.35 -38.02
C ARG A 36 5.06 -2.46 -38.74
N SER A 37 4.85 -3.59 -38.07
CA SER A 37 4.04 -4.69 -38.61
C SER A 37 2.54 -4.40 -38.46
N ARG A 38 1.83 -4.30 -39.59
CA ARG A 38 0.36 -4.25 -39.68
C ARG A 38 -0.23 -5.60 -39.25
N PRO A 39 -1.28 -5.69 -38.40
CA PRO A 39 -1.93 -6.95 -38.14
C PRO A 39 -2.87 -7.33 -39.29
N GLN A 40 -2.61 -8.49 -39.88
CA GLN A 40 -3.44 -9.17 -40.88
C GLN A 40 -4.69 -9.74 -40.17
N ALA A 41 -5.88 -9.42 -40.67
CA ALA A 41 -7.15 -9.89 -40.11
C ALA A 41 -7.40 -11.36 -40.47
N GLY A 42 -7.55 -12.21 -39.46
CA GLY A 42 -8.08 -13.58 -39.61
C GLY A 42 -9.61 -13.59 -39.65
N PRO A 43 -10.26 -14.53 -40.37
CA PRO A 43 -11.70 -14.58 -40.47
C PRO A 43 -12.29 -15.31 -39.26
N GLY A 44 -13.14 -14.62 -38.50
CA GLY A 44 -13.83 -15.22 -37.36
C GLY A 44 -14.49 -14.19 -36.44
N ARG A 45 -15.46 -13.43 -36.95
CA ARG A 45 -16.31 -12.55 -36.13
C ARG A 45 -17.75 -13.08 -36.16
N HIS A 46 -18.18 -13.69 -35.05
CA HIS A 46 -19.60 -13.88 -34.76
C HIS A 46 -20.24 -12.50 -34.52
N PRO A 47 -21.42 -12.17 -35.11
CA PRO A 47 -21.95 -10.80 -35.08
C PRO A 47 -22.58 -10.36 -33.75
N ASP A 48 -22.86 -11.27 -32.81
CA ASP A 48 -23.82 -11.00 -31.73
C ASP A 48 -23.23 -10.88 -30.31
N ARG A 49 -21.94 -10.56 -30.17
CA ARG A 49 -21.38 -10.23 -28.86
C ARG A 49 -21.32 -8.71 -28.69
N PRO A 50 -22.08 -8.11 -27.74
CA PRO A 50 -21.89 -6.71 -27.39
C PRO A 50 -20.41 -6.48 -27.08
N ALA A 51 -19.79 -5.55 -27.81
CA ALA A 51 -18.43 -5.15 -27.54
C ALA A 51 -18.38 -4.66 -26.08
N ALA A 52 -17.57 -5.32 -25.25
CA ALA A 52 -17.30 -4.82 -23.91
C ALA A 52 -16.83 -3.36 -24.06
N PRO A 53 -17.33 -2.42 -23.24
CA PRO A 53 -16.93 -1.03 -23.35
C PRO A 53 -15.41 -0.96 -23.28
N ALA A 54 -14.81 -0.30 -24.27
CA ALA A 54 -13.37 -0.14 -24.32
C ALA A 54 -12.91 0.51 -23.01
N LYS A 55 -12.11 -0.22 -22.22
CA LYS A 55 -11.52 0.33 -21.00
C LYS A 55 -10.68 1.53 -21.42
N LYS A 56 -11.06 2.74 -20.98
CA LYS A 56 -10.24 3.94 -21.20
C LYS A 56 -8.85 3.66 -20.66
N ALA A 57 -7.82 4.00 -21.45
CA ALA A 57 -6.44 3.90 -20.99
C ALA A 57 -6.28 4.73 -19.70
N PRO A 58 -5.59 4.22 -18.67
CA PRO A 58 -5.38 4.96 -17.43
C PRO A 58 -4.62 6.26 -17.73
N GLN A 59 -5.08 7.37 -17.15
CA GLN A 59 -4.39 8.64 -17.28
C GLN A 59 -3.24 8.67 -16.27
N LEU A 60 -2.00 8.67 -16.73
CA LEU A 60 -0.84 8.69 -15.85
C LEU A 60 -0.75 10.02 -15.08
N ILE A 61 -0.30 9.95 -13.82
CA ILE A 61 0.01 11.11 -12.98
C ILE A 61 1.53 11.11 -12.73
N GLY A 62 2.16 12.28 -12.90
CA GLY A 62 3.58 12.45 -12.63
C GLY A 62 4.47 11.60 -13.52
N ASP A 63 5.37 10.83 -12.92
CA ASP A 63 6.34 9.95 -13.60
C ASP A 63 5.76 8.60 -14.07
N GLY A 64 4.44 8.40 -13.91
CA GLY A 64 3.76 7.17 -14.28
C GLY A 64 3.78 6.08 -13.22
N SER A 65 4.36 6.32 -12.04
CA SER A 65 4.20 5.46 -10.86
C SER A 65 2.78 5.49 -10.29
N THR A 66 1.97 6.46 -10.70
CA THR A 66 0.57 6.62 -10.33
C THR A 66 -0.28 6.89 -11.56
N SER A 67 -1.57 6.56 -11.48
CA SER A 67 -2.53 6.88 -12.53
C SER A 67 -3.87 7.29 -11.94
N TYR A 68 -4.54 8.23 -12.60
CA TYR A 68 -5.91 8.59 -12.31
C TYR A 68 -6.83 7.49 -12.83
N THR A 69 -7.49 6.81 -11.89
CA THR A 69 -8.43 5.71 -12.15
C THR A 69 -9.90 6.16 -12.09
N GLY A 70 -10.15 7.46 -11.92
CA GLY A 70 -11.48 8.02 -11.71
C GLY A 70 -11.66 8.60 -10.31
N ALA A 71 -12.85 9.14 -10.05
CA ALA A 71 -13.25 9.53 -8.71
C ALA A 71 -13.37 8.27 -7.82
N GLN A 72 -13.11 8.45 -6.53
CA GLN A 72 -13.35 7.39 -5.56
C GLN A 72 -14.84 7.02 -5.53
N PRO A 73 -15.19 5.72 -5.63
CA PRO A 73 -16.58 5.29 -5.52
C PRO A 73 -17.10 5.42 -4.08
N ASN A 74 -18.43 5.40 -3.92
CA ASN A 74 -19.11 5.32 -2.63
C ASN A 74 -18.76 6.46 -1.64
N GLN A 75 -18.38 7.63 -2.15
CA GLN A 75 -18.17 8.82 -1.33
C GLN A 75 -19.50 9.39 -0.84
N PRO A 76 -19.54 9.98 0.37
CA PRO A 76 -20.73 10.67 0.86
C PRO A 76 -21.11 11.85 -0.03
N ALA A 77 -22.40 12.22 -0.02
CA ALA A 77 -22.89 13.37 -0.76
C ALA A 77 -22.22 14.67 -0.26
N ALA A 78 -22.12 15.66 -1.15
CA ALA A 78 -21.59 16.97 -0.80
C ALA A 78 -22.42 17.59 0.36
N PRO A 79 -21.78 18.23 1.35
CA PRO A 79 -22.49 18.89 2.44
C PRO A 79 -23.46 19.96 1.91
N ALA A 80 -24.67 20.00 2.47
CA ALA A 80 -25.65 21.03 2.16
C ALA A 80 -25.45 22.26 3.06
N ARG A 81 -25.65 23.46 2.50
CA ARG A 81 -25.67 24.69 3.27
C ARG A 81 -26.91 24.73 4.15
N LEU A 82 -26.74 25.14 5.41
CA LEU A 82 -27.85 25.31 6.35
C LEU A 82 -28.62 26.61 6.06
N GLU A 83 -29.94 26.54 6.19
CA GLU A 83 -30.85 27.68 6.17
C GLU A 83 -30.86 28.40 7.54
N PRO A 84 -31.21 29.70 7.58
CA PRO A 84 -31.33 30.44 8.85
C PRO A 84 -32.27 29.73 9.84
N GLY A 85 -31.78 29.52 11.07
CA GLY A 85 -32.55 28.88 12.15
C GLY A 85 -32.43 27.35 12.21
N GLN A 86 -31.76 26.70 11.26
CA GLN A 86 -31.47 25.26 11.35
C GLN A 86 -30.35 24.97 12.36
N THR A 87 -30.52 23.89 13.13
CA THR A 87 -29.46 23.38 14.01
C THR A 87 -28.41 22.63 13.18
N PRO A 88 -27.11 22.97 13.31
CA PRO A 88 -26.06 22.23 12.61
C PRO A 88 -25.99 20.76 13.07
N PRO A 89 -25.78 19.81 12.15
CA PRO A 89 -25.54 18.42 12.52
C PRO A 89 -24.21 18.29 13.28
N GLN A 90 -24.14 17.34 14.22
CA GLN A 90 -22.88 16.94 14.84
C GLN A 90 -22.20 15.89 13.96
N PHE A 91 -20.92 16.10 13.66
CA PHE A 91 -20.09 15.13 12.96
C PHE A 91 -19.18 14.42 13.95
N VAL A 92 -19.10 13.10 13.83
CA VAL A 92 -18.12 12.26 14.56
C VAL A 92 -17.23 11.61 13.51
N ILE A 93 -15.93 11.78 13.65
CA ILE A 93 -14.93 11.25 12.71
C ILE A 93 -14.16 10.14 13.40
N PHE A 94 -14.09 8.98 12.75
CA PHE A 94 -13.25 7.86 13.17
C PHE A 94 -12.02 7.80 12.27
N SER A 95 -10.84 7.85 12.89
CA SER A 95 -9.58 7.76 12.17
C SER A 95 -8.65 6.69 12.75
N TRP A 96 -7.86 6.09 11.87
CA TRP A 96 -6.91 5.03 12.18
C TRP A 96 -5.51 5.43 11.76
N ASP A 97 -4.61 5.58 12.72
CA ASP A 97 -3.22 5.95 12.47
C ASP A 97 -2.36 4.73 12.13
N GLY A 98 -1.48 4.90 11.14
CA GLY A 98 -0.63 3.86 10.56
C GLY A 98 -1.32 3.00 9.51
N ALA A 99 -2.57 2.59 9.75
CA ALA A 99 -3.41 1.79 8.84
C ALA A 99 -2.71 0.56 8.22
N GLY A 100 -1.85 -0.12 8.99
CA GLY A 100 -1.22 -1.39 8.62
C GLY A 100 -1.96 -2.59 9.22
N GLU A 101 -2.08 -3.68 8.46
CA GLU A 101 -2.55 -4.96 9.01
C GLU A 101 -1.42 -5.70 9.70
N VAL A 102 -1.43 -5.72 11.03
CA VAL A 102 -0.35 -6.28 11.89
C VAL A 102 -0.69 -7.64 12.50
N GLY A 103 -1.71 -8.32 12.00
CA GLY A 103 -2.11 -9.67 12.41
C GLY A 103 -3.10 -9.72 13.58
N ASN A 104 -3.64 -8.57 13.98
CA ASN A 104 -4.68 -8.49 15.01
C ASN A 104 -6.10 -8.53 14.42
N GLY A 105 -6.24 -8.49 13.09
CA GLY A 105 -7.53 -8.57 12.40
C GLY A 105 -8.43 -7.35 12.62
N LEU A 106 -7.91 -6.25 13.17
CA LEU A 106 -8.72 -5.05 13.44
C LEU A 106 -9.09 -4.32 12.15
N PHE A 107 -8.18 -4.24 11.18
CA PHE A 107 -8.45 -3.52 9.93
C PHE A 107 -9.67 -4.10 9.19
N PRO A 108 -9.73 -5.39 8.83
CA PRO A 108 -10.90 -5.95 8.15
C PRO A 108 -12.17 -5.85 9.01
N ARG A 109 -12.05 -6.05 10.33
CA ARG A 109 -13.19 -5.93 11.27
C ARG A 109 -13.81 -4.54 11.24
N PHE A 110 -13.02 -3.47 11.25
CA PHE A 110 -13.56 -2.11 11.23
C PHE A 110 -14.14 -1.72 9.86
N LEU A 111 -13.63 -2.30 8.76
CA LEU A 111 -14.27 -2.18 7.45
C LEU A 111 -15.63 -2.91 7.38
N ASP A 112 -15.77 -4.04 8.09
CA ASP A 112 -17.05 -4.75 8.20
C ASP A 112 -18.05 -3.93 9.04
N LEU A 113 -17.63 -3.44 10.22
CA LEU A 113 -18.46 -2.58 11.08
C LEU A 113 -18.88 -1.29 10.38
N ALA A 114 -17.99 -0.67 9.61
CA ALA A 114 -18.31 0.50 8.80
C ALA A 114 -19.50 0.24 7.88
N ARG A 115 -19.48 -0.89 7.17
CA ARG A 115 -20.57 -1.28 6.27
C ARG A 115 -21.87 -1.57 7.02
N GLU A 116 -21.80 -2.24 8.17
CA GLU A 116 -22.97 -2.53 9.01
C GLU A 116 -23.66 -1.28 9.55
N HIS A 117 -22.89 -0.22 9.79
CA HIS A 117 -23.37 1.02 10.40
C HIS A 117 -23.47 2.20 9.44
N ASP A 118 -23.28 1.98 8.13
CA ASP A 118 -23.24 3.04 7.10
C ASP A 118 -22.30 4.19 7.50
N ALA A 119 -21.12 3.82 8.00
CA ALA A 119 -20.13 4.73 8.53
C ALA A 119 -18.91 4.85 7.61
N HIS A 120 -18.46 6.08 7.40
CA HIS A 120 -17.18 6.36 6.75
C HIS A 120 -16.10 6.63 7.79
N MET A 121 -14.86 6.30 7.43
CA MET A 121 -13.68 6.37 8.31
C MET A 121 -12.50 6.89 7.51
N THR A 122 -11.51 7.44 8.20
CA THR A 122 -10.24 7.86 7.61
C THR A 122 -9.12 6.92 8.05
N PHE A 123 -8.40 6.34 7.09
CA PHE A 123 -7.26 5.48 7.34
C PHE A 123 -5.98 6.25 6.98
N PHE A 124 -5.26 6.74 7.99
CA PHE A 124 -3.98 7.40 7.80
C PHE A 124 -2.89 6.33 7.65
N LEU A 125 -2.41 6.14 6.42
CA LEU A 125 -1.43 5.11 6.09
C LEU A 125 0.00 5.63 6.27
N SER A 126 0.79 4.92 7.07
CA SER A 126 2.25 5.12 7.11
C SER A 126 2.88 4.44 5.90
N GLY A 127 3.60 5.18 5.06
CA GLY A 127 4.16 4.64 3.81
C GLY A 127 5.20 3.54 4.02
N LEU A 128 5.84 3.46 5.20
CA LEU A 128 6.76 2.37 5.55
C LEU A 128 6.07 1.01 5.62
N TYR A 129 4.75 0.95 5.85
CA TYR A 129 3.98 -0.29 5.79
C TYR A 129 3.74 -0.80 4.36
N LEU A 130 4.15 -0.01 3.35
CA LEU A 130 4.18 -0.41 1.95
C LEU A 130 5.61 -0.66 1.43
N LEU A 131 6.62 -0.56 2.29
CA LEU A 131 8.02 -0.82 1.93
C LEU A 131 8.44 -2.20 2.46
N PRO A 132 8.72 -3.18 1.57
CA PRO A 132 9.30 -4.46 1.99
C PRO A 132 10.59 -4.26 2.78
N GLU A 133 10.78 -5.05 3.85
CA GLU A 133 11.93 -4.86 4.75
C GLU A 133 13.28 -5.06 4.03
N ASP A 134 13.35 -5.99 3.09
CA ASP A 134 14.55 -6.23 2.24
C ASP A 134 14.93 -4.99 1.41
N LYS A 135 13.99 -4.08 1.18
CA LYS A 135 14.15 -2.80 0.48
C LYS A 135 14.26 -1.59 1.41
N LYS A 136 14.42 -1.76 2.73
CA LYS A 136 14.51 -0.65 3.70
C LYS A 136 15.55 0.42 3.36
N ARG A 137 16.58 0.07 2.59
CA ARG A 137 17.62 1.01 2.12
C ARG A 137 17.10 2.07 1.13
N LEU A 138 15.90 1.92 0.59
CA LEU A 138 15.22 2.96 -0.20
C LEU A 138 14.72 4.11 0.69
N TYR A 139 14.49 3.86 1.98
CA TYR A 139 14.07 4.89 2.92
C TYR A 139 15.27 5.65 3.49
N ARG A 140 15.25 6.98 3.35
CA ARG A 140 16.31 7.89 3.81
C ARG A 140 15.71 8.92 4.77
N PRO A 141 15.48 8.56 6.05
CA PRO A 141 14.95 9.49 7.04
C PRO A 141 15.94 10.64 7.32
N PRO A 142 15.48 11.89 7.48
CA PRO A 142 16.30 13.00 7.95
C PRO A 142 16.98 12.66 9.28
N ASN A 143 18.25 13.08 9.44
CA ASN A 143 19.02 12.99 10.69
C ASN A 143 19.14 11.57 11.31
N ASN A 144 18.86 10.52 10.52
CA ASN A 144 18.88 9.12 10.96
C ASN A 144 19.60 8.23 9.92
N PRO A 145 20.09 7.04 10.31
CA PRO A 145 20.66 6.08 9.37
C PRO A 145 19.68 5.65 8.28
N VAL A 146 20.20 5.39 7.07
CA VAL A 146 19.41 4.87 5.94
C VAL A 146 18.70 3.57 6.31
N GLY A 147 17.37 3.55 6.18
CA GLY A 147 16.49 2.44 6.54
C GLY A 147 16.11 2.34 8.03
N ALA A 148 16.51 3.30 8.87
CA ALA A 148 16.03 3.38 10.25
C ALA A 148 14.51 3.68 10.28
N SER A 149 13.80 3.12 11.26
CA SER A 149 12.36 3.32 11.49
C SER A 149 12.00 2.85 12.90
N ASP A 150 11.32 3.66 13.71
CA ASP A 150 10.85 3.22 15.04
C ASP A 150 9.53 2.43 14.97
N ILE A 151 8.79 2.54 13.86
CA ILE A 151 7.57 1.74 13.61
C ILE A 151 7.87 0.40 12.91
N GLY A 152 9.14 0.13 12.61
CA GLY A 152 9.57 -1.09 11.92
C GLY A 152 9.08 -1.17 10.47
N TYR A 153 9.08 -2.40 9.95
CA TYR A 153 8.60 -2.78 8.62
C TYR A 153 7.65 -3.97 8.78
N LEU A 154 6.64 -4.05 7.92
CA LEU A 154 5.74 -5.21 7.91
C LEU A 154 6.41 -6.40 7.23
N THR A 155 6.00 -7.61 7.62
CA THR A 155 6.31 -8.82 6.86
C THR A 155 5.63 -8.77 5.49
N ASP A 156 6.14 -9.49 4.50
CA ASP A 156 5.52 -9.57 3.17
C ASP A 156 4.04 -9.99 3.21
N GLY A 157 3.67 -10.86 4.16
CA GLY A 157 2.29 -11.28 4.36
C GLY A 157 1.41 -10.12 4.84
N HIS A 158 1.86 -9.42 5.88
CA HIS A 158 1.16 -8.26 6.44
C HIS A 158 1.08 -7.08 5.46
N LEU A 159 2.12 -6.88 4.64
CA LEU A 159 2.11 -5.87 3.58
C LEU A 159 1.03 -6.18 2.53
N LYS A 160 0.91 -7.45 2.09
CA LYS A 160 -0.14 -7.86 1.14
C LYS A 160 -1.55 -7.67 1.72
N GLU A 161 -1.77 -8.06 2.97
CA GLU A 161 -3.07 -7.83 3.62
C GLU A 161 -3.34 -6.33 3.81
N THR A 162 -2.32 -5.53 4.11
CA THR A 162 -2.43 -4.07 4.17
C THR A 162 -2.90 -3.51 2.82
N LEU A 163 -2.25 -3.89 1.71
CA LEU A 163 -2.65 -3.45 0.37
C LEU A 163 -4.09 -3.85 0.03
N LYS A 164 -4.49 -5.08 0.38
CA LYS A 164 -5.85 -5.58 0.17
C LYS A 164 -6.88 -4.76 0.96
N ASN A 165 -6.62 -4.47 2.23
CA ASN A 165 -7.52 -3.71 3.08
C ASN A 165 -7.55 -2.22 2.70
N VAL A 166 -6.43 -1.63 2.31
CA VAL A 166 -6.38 -0.25 1.77
C VAL A 166 -7.18 -0.16 0.47
N HIS A 167 -7.03 -1.13 -0.43
CA HIS A 167 -7.83 -1.19 -1.65
C HIS A 167 -9.33 -1.28 -1.33
N ARG A 168 -9.71 -2.20 -0.43
CA ARG A 168 -11.09 -2.36 0.03
C ARG A 168 -11.62 -1.06 0.64
N ALA A 169 -10.85 -0.44 1.54
CA ALA A 169 -11.23 0.82 2.18
C ALA A 169 -11.50 1.90 1.14
N TRP A 170 -10.62 2.06 0.15
CA TRP A 170 -10.82 3.01 -0.94
C TRP A 170 -12.06 2.71 -1.77
N THR A 171 -12.28 1.44 -2.16
CA THR A 171 -13.46 1.05 -2.95
C THR A 171 -14.78 1.15 -2.17
N ASP A 172 -14.73 0.97 -0.86
CA ASP A 172 -15.90 1.10 0.03
C ASP A 172 -16.20 2.58 0.37
N GLY A 173 -15.39 3.53 -0.11
CA GLY A 173 -15.63 4.97 0.05
C GLY A 173 -15.02 5.59 1.32
N HIS A 174 -14.05 4.93 1.94
CA HIS A 174 -13.30 5.48 3.08
C HIS A 174 -12.18 6.41 2.64
N GLU A 175 -11.87 7.43 3.43
CA GLU A 175 -10.74 8.31 3.13
C GLU A 175 -9.40 7.59 3.43
N ILE A 176 -8.44 7.72 2.51
CA ILE A 176 -7.05 7.29 2.73
C ILE A 176 -6.18 8.53 2.86
N GLY A 177 -5.70 8.79 4.07
CA GLY A 177 -4.79 9.89 4.38
C GLY A 177 -3.35 9.42 4.51
N THR A 178 -2.41 10.37 4.55
CA THR A 178 -1.02 10.08 4.91
C THR A 178 -0.85 10.13 6.43
N HIS A 179 -0.22 9.11 7.01
CA HIS A 179 0.33 9.18 8.37
C HIS A 179 1.83 9.53 8.38
N PHE A 180 2.34 10.03 7.25
CA PHE A 180 3.76 10.30 7.02
C PHE A 180 4.65 9.05 7.20
N ASN A 181 5.96 9.25 7.05
CA ASN A 181 6.96 8.18 7.19
C ASN A 181 7.86 8.39 8.42
N GLY A 182 7.79 9.57 9.03
CA GLY A 182 8.76 10.06 9.99
C GLY A 182 8.48 9.73 11.43
N HIS A 183 8.16 8.49 11.79
CA HIS A 183 7.81 8.16 13.17
C HIS A 183 9.04 8.04 14.08
N PHE A 184 9.73 9.16 14.35
CA PHE A 184 10.86 9.20 15.29
C PHE A 184 10.52 10.08 16.49
N CYS A 185 10.22 9.46 17.63
CA CYS A 185 9.70 10.16 18.80
C CYS A 185 10.78 10.79 19.69
N GLY A 186 12.06 10.42 19.53
CA GLY A 186 13.13 10.86 20.44
C GLY A 186 14.51 10.86 19.82
N GLY A 187 15.48 11.39 20.57
CA GLY A 187 16.87 11.55 20.12
C GLY A 187 17.07 12.71 19.13
N SER A 188 18.32 12.91 18.70
CA SER A 188 18.68 13.95 17.73
C SER A 188 18.03 13.78 16.36
N GLY A 189 17.58 12.56 16.05
CA GLY A 189 16.87 12.24 14.82
C GLY A 189 15.35 12.35 14.92
N SER A 190 14.79 12.83 16.03
CA SER A 190 13.33 12.97 16.17
C SER A 190 12.74 13.96 15.17
N VAL A 191 11.44 13.82 14.89
CA VAL A 191 10.69 14.72 13.99
C VAL A 191 10.80 16.19 14.38
N ALA A 192 10.94 16.48 15.67
CA ALA A 192 11.11 17.85 16.17
C ALA A 192 12.38 18.53 15.62
N ASN A 193 13.32 17.77 15.07
CA ASN A 193 14.59 18.25 14.52
C ASN A 193 14.69 18.10 12.99
N TRP A 194 13.56 17.89 12.29
CA TRP A 194 13.54 17.67 10.84
C TRP A 194 13.39 18.96 10.03
#